data_AF-A0A6J2XDQ7-F1
#
_entry.id   AF-A0A6J2XDQ7-F1
#
_cell.length_a   1.000
_cell.length_b   1.000
_cell.length_c   1.000
_cell.angle_alpha   90.00
_cell.angle_beta   90.00
_cell.angle_gamma   90.00
#
_symmetry.space_group_name_H-M   'P 1'
#
loop_
_entity.id
_entity.type
_entity.pdbx_description
1 polymer ?
#
loop_
_entity_poly.entity_id
_entity_poly.type
_entity_poly.pdbx_seq_one_letter_code
_entity_poly.pdbx_strand_id
1 'polypeptide(L)'
;MKDQVWNIVKQNVAPKKYKLDELANEKGHRVLRLPPYHCQYNPIEMVWSECKRYYDAKISAIHPVTSDAVLGLWKEALEKVTPEKWKNYIRHTNSIIDKAWAQEQLIDASDILPVIIDTNDSDSDEDNYLTEGEESV
;
A
#
# COMPACT_ATOMS: atom_id res chain seq x y z
N MET A 1 26.57 -6.81 -20.66
CA MET A 1 27.66 -6.80 -19.66
C MET A 1 27.15 -6.43 -18.25
N LYS A 2 26.31 -5.40 -18.09
CA LYS A 2 25.69 -5.06 -16.79
C LYS A 2 24.84 -6.20 -16.18
N ASP A 3 24.08 -6.93 -17.00
CA ASP A 3 23.21 -8.02 -16.52
C ASP A 3 23.98 -9.22 -15.98
N GLN A 4 25.14 -9.52 -16.59
CA GLN A 4 26.03 -10.59 -16.13
C GLN A 4 26.66 -10.25 -14.77
N VAL A 5 27.13 -9.01 -14.59
CA VAL A 5 27.65 -8.53 -13.31
C VAL A 5 26.55 -8.52 -12.25
N TRP A 6 25.34 -8.10 -12.61
CA TRP A 6 24.20 -8.07 -11.69
C TRP A 6 23.78 -9.48 -11.22
N ASN A 7 23.81 -10.47 -12.12
CA ASN A 7 23.52 -11.86 -11.76
C ASN A 7 24.58 -12.44 -10.82
N ILE A 8 25.86 -12.14 -11.04
CA ILE A 8 26.95 -12.56 -10.15
C ILE A 8 26.77 -11.92 -8.76
N VAL A 9 26.44 -10.62 -8.69
CA VAL A 9 26.18 -9.94 -7.41
C VAL A 9 24.97 -10.56 -6.71
N LYS A 10 23.84 -10.77 -7.39
CA LYS A 10 22.65 -11.40 -6.81
C LYS A 10 22.92 -12.79 -6.24
N GLN A 11 23.77 -13.59 -6.90
CA GLN A 11 24.12 -14.93 -6.45
C GLN A 11 25.10 -14.95 -5.25
N ASN A 12 25.89 -13.88 -5.07
CA ASN A 12 26.90 -13.79 -4.02
C ASN A 12 26.48 -12.90 -2.83
N VAL A 13 25.38 -12.17 -2.93
CA VAL A 13 24.81 -11.44 -1.79
C VAL A 13 24.15 -12.45 -0.84
N ALA A 14 24.73 -12.60 0.34
CA ALA A 14 24.14 -13.41 1.39
C ALA A 14 22.70 -12.93 1.69
N PRO A 15 21.73 -13.85 1.82
CA PRO A 15 20.37 -13.47 2.15
C PRO A 15 20.35 -12.76 3.50
N LYS A 16 19.65 -11.62 3.57
CA LYS A 16 19.46 -10.91 4.84
C LYS A 16 18.69 -11.82 5.80
N LYS A 17 19.34 -12.16 6.92
CA LYS A 17 18.70 -12.90 8.02
C LYS A 17 18.17 -11.92 9.06
N TYR A 18 16.93 -12.14 9.49
CA TYR A 18 16.30 -11.33 10.52
C TYR A 18 15.96 -12.22 11.69
N LYS A 19 16.36 -11.81 12.90
CA LYS A 19 16.09 -12.56 14.14
C LYS A 19 14.59 -12.85 14.33
N LEU A 20 13.74 -11.93 13.91
CA LEU A 20 12.28 -12.10 13.99
C LEU A 20 11.77 -13.22 13.06
N ASP A 21 12.37 -13.37 11.87
CA ASP A 21 12.01 -14.43 10.94
C ASP A 21 12.41 -15.79 11.48
N GLU A 22 13.58 -15.88 12.12
CA GLU A 22 14.05 -17.10 12.79
C GLU A 22 13.10 -17.48 13.92
N LEU A 23 12.75 -16.53 14.79
CA LEU A 23 11.81 -16.76 15.90
C LEU A 23 10.41 -17.15 15.40
N ALA A 24 9.91 -16.51 14.35
CA ALA A 24 8.62 -16.87 13.75
C ALA A 24 8.68 -18.29 13.15
N ASN A 25 9.78 -18.62 12.46
CA ASN A 25 9.97 -19.92 11.84
C ASN A 25 10.09 -21.05 12.88
N GLU A 26 10.76 -20.81 14.03
CA GLU A 26 10.80 -21.74 15.17
C GLU A 26 9.40 -22.08 15.70
N LYS A 27 8.43 -21.17 15.53
CA LYS A 27 7.02 -21.37 15.89
C LYS A 27 6.15 -21.88 14.74
N GLY A 28 6.74 -22.21 13.59
CA GLY A 28 6.02 -22.67 12.39
C GLY A 28 5.30 -21.56 11.63
N HIS A 29 5.67 -20.29 11.86
CA HIS A 29 5.11 -19.14 11.17
C HIS A 29 6.03 -18.62 10.07
N ARG A 30 5.44 -18.31 8.91
CA ARG A 30 6.13 -17.67 7.80
C ARG A 30 5.85 -16.16 7.83
N VAL A 31 6.90 -15.35 7.87
CA VAL A 31 6.78 -13.89 7.80
C VAL A 31 6.50 -13.47 6.36
N LEU A 32 5.43 -12.70 6.16
CA LEU A 32 5.13 -12.02 4.90
C LEU A 32 5.53 -10.55 5.02
N ARG A 33 6.31 -10.07 4.06
CA ARG A 33 6.71 -8.66 3.98
C ARG A 33 5.88 -7.96 2.91
N LEU A 34 5.24 -6.88 3.32
CA LEU A 34 4.52 -6.01 2.40
C LEU A 34 5.47 -5.01 1.76
N PRO A 35 5.22 -4.59 0.51
CA PRO A 35 6.00 -3.52 -0.09
C PRO A 35 5.80 -2.21 0.68
N PRO A 36 6.84 -1.35 0.80
CA PRO A 36 6.75 -0.09 1.52
C PRO A 36 5.62 0.79 0.99
N TYR A 37 4.91 1.51 1.87
CA TYR A 37 3.80 2.42 1.52
C TYR A 37 2.55 1.77 0.90
N HIS A 38 2.44 0.44 0.89
CA HIS A 38 1.27 -0.26 0.37
C HIS A 38 0.44 -0.91 1.48
N CYS A 39 -0.11 -0.09 2.37
CA CYS A 39 -0.93 -0.57 3.49
C CYS A 39 -2.23 -1.25 3.04
N GLN A 40 -2.70 -1.00 1.80
CA GLN A 40 -3.85 -1.69 1.20
C GLN A 40 -3.68 -3.21 1.08
N TYR A 41 -2.45 -3.72 1.14
CA TYR A 41 -2.15 -5.15 1.14
C TYR A 41 -2.12 -5.75 2.56
N ASN A 42 -2.44 -4.96 3.59
CA ASN A 42 -2.47 -5.39 4.97
C ASN A 42 -3.91 -5.43 5.52
N PRO A 43 -4.49 -6.63 5.77
CA PRO A 43 -5.86 -6.74 6.25
C PRO A 43 -6.07 -6.16 7.66
N ILE A 44 -5.01 -6.02 8.46
CA ILE A 44 -5.12 -5.44 9.82
C ILE A 44 -5.50 -3.95 9.80
N GLU A 45 -5.26 -3.24 8.69
CA GLU A 45 -5.63 -1.82 8.57
C GLU A 45 -7.15 -1.63 8.64
N MET A 46 -7.91 -2.58 8.09
CA MET A 46 -9.37 -2.59 8.19
C MET A 46 -9.84 -2.81 9.64
N VAL A 47 -9.16 -3.70 10.36
CA VAL A 47 -9.40 -3.94 11.79
C VAL A 47 -9.14 -2.66 12.58
N TRP A 48 -7.99 -2.01 12.38
CA TRP A 48 -7.66 -0.77 13.04
C TRP A 48 -8.65 0.34 12.73
N SER A 49 -9.06 0.46 11.47
CA SER A 49 -10.05 1.44 11.04
C SER A 49 -11.39 1.25 11.77
N GLU A 50 -11.86 0.01 11.88
CA GLU A 50 -13.11 -0.29 12.59
C GLU A 50 -13.02 -0.06 14.10
N CYS A 51 -11.97 -0.56 14.74
CA CYS A 51 -11.80 -0.41 16.19
C CYS A 51 -11.64 1.06 16.59
N LYS A 52 -10.86 1.85 15.83
CA LYS A 52 -10.71 3.28 16.08
C LYS A 52 -12.04 4.03 15.98
N ARG A 53 -12.82 3.78 14.92
CA ARG A 53 -14.16 4.40 14.79
C ARG A 53 -15.06 4.08 15.98
N TYR A 54 -15.05 2.84 16.47
CA TYR A 54 -15.82 2.44 17.64
C TYR A 54 -15.33 3.15 18.92
N TYR A 55 -14.01 3.21 19.10
CA TYR A 55 -13.39 3.88 20.23
C TYR A 55 -13.70 5.38 20.26
N ASP A 56 -13.48 6.07 19.13
CA ASP A 56 -13.67 7.52 19.00
C ASP A 56 -15.13 7.94 19.24
N ALA A 57 -16.08 7.08 18.82
CA ALA A 57 -17.50 7.32 19.05
C ALA A 57 -17.93 7.21 20.53
N LYS A 58 -17.14 6.55 21.38
CA LYS A 58 -17.52 6.22 22.76
C LYS A 58 -16.68 6.90 23.82
N ILE A 59 -15.42 7.22 23.53
CA ILE A 59 -14.48 7.75 24.53
C ILE A 59 -14.96 9.06 25.16
N SER A 60 -15.68 9.90 24.40
CA SER A 60 -16.24 11.17 24.89
C SER A 60 -17.32 11.01 25.96
N ALA A 61 -17.95 9.83 26.06
CA ALA A 61 -18.95 9.53 27.09
C ALA A 61 -18.32 9.04 28.40
N ILE A 62 -17.01 8.76 28.42
CA ILE A 62 -16.30 8.20 29.58
C ILE A 62 -15.65 9.34 30.35
N HIS A 63 -16.19 9.65 31.53
CA HIS A 63 -15.58 10.59 32.47
C HIS A 63 -15.69 10.09 33.92
N PRO A 64 -14.59 10.08 34.70
CA PRO A 64 -13.23 10.46 34.30
C PRO A 64 -12.60 9.43 33.35
N VAL A 65 -11.72 9.88 32.47
CA VAL A 65 -10.94 8.99 31.61
C VAL A 65 -9.85 8.34 32.46
N THR A 66 -9.97 7.03 32.68
CA THR A 66 -8.99 6.22 33.40
C THR A 66 -8.33 5.20 32.47
N SER A 67 -7.14 4.73 32.83
CA SER A 67 -6.42 3.70 32.03
C SER A 67 -7.26 2.43 31.87
N ASP A 68 -7.94 1.99 32.93
CA ASP A 68 -8.77 0.79 32.89
C ASP A 68 -9.98 0.96 31.98
N ALA A 69 -10.61 2.14 31.99
CA ALA A 69 -11.73 2.44 31.10
C ALA A 69 -11.29 2.49 29.62
N VAL A 70 -10.12 3.07 29.34
CA VAL A 70 -9.54 3.09 27.98
C VAL A 70 -9.22 1.66 27.50
N LEU A 71 -8.59 0.85 28.35
CA LEU A 71 -8.25 -0.54 28.02
C LEU A 71 -9.51 -1.38 27.82
N GLY A 72 -10.53 -1.19 28.66
CA GLY A 72 -11.83 -1.85 28.53
C GLY A 72 -12.50 -1.51 27.20
N LEU A 73 -12.52 -0.23 26.82
CA LEU A 73 -13.11 0.20 25.56
C LEU A 73 -12.38 -0.36 24.33
N TRP A 74 -11.05 -0.47 24.38
CA TRP A 74 -10.28 -1.14 23.32
C TRP A 74 -10.57 -2.64 23.23
N LYS A 75 -10.73 -3.33 24.37
CA LYS A 75 -11.15 -4.74 24.39
C LYS A 75 -12.53 -4.91 23.74
N GLU A 76 -13.50 -4.07 24.11
CA GLU A 76 -14.82 -4.08 23.48
C GLU A 76 -14.74 -3.84 21.97
N ALA A 77 -13.90 -2.89 21.53
CA ALA A 77 -13.72 -2.59 20.11
C ALA A 77 -13.19 -3.81 19.34
N LEU A 78 -12.19 -4.50 19.90
CA LEU A 78 -11.61 -5.71 19.32
C LEU A 78 -12.62 -6.87 19.27
N GLU A 79 -13.47 -7.01 20.28
CA GLU A 79 -14.53 -8.02 20.31
C GLU A 79 -15.58 -7.83 19.20
N LYS A 80 -15.74 -6.61 18.66
CA LYS A 80 -16.62 -6.37 17.51
C LYS A 80 -16.09 -6.96 16.21
N VAL A 81 -14.81 -7.29 16.15
CA VAL A 81 -14.18 -7.91 14.98
C VAL A 81 -14.41 -9.41 15.04
N THR A 82 -15.54 -9.84 14.47
CA THR A 82 -15.92 -11.25 14.43
C THR A 82 -15.04 -12.03 13.44
N PRO A 83 -14.95 -13.37 13.57
CA PRO A 83 -14.26 -14.20 12.59
C PRO A 83 -14.78 -14.00 11.15
N GLU A 84 -16.07 -13.70 10.99
CA GLU A 84 -16.66 -13.44 9.68
C GLU A 84 -16.19 -12.10 9.09
N LYS A 85 -16.12 -11.04 9.91
CA LYS A 85 -15.53 -9.76 9.49
C LYS A 85 -14.06 -9.94 9.09
N TRP A 86 -13.30 -10.67 9.89
CA TRP A 86 -11.90 -10.96 9.57
C TRP A 86 -11.75 -11.67 8.22
N LYS A 87 -12.54 -12.71 7.95
CA LYS A 87 -12.57 -13.38 6.63
C LYS A 87 -12.89 -12.40 5.50
N ASN A 88 -13.82 -11.48 5.71
CA ASN A 88 -14.19 -10.48 4.71
C ASN A 88 -13.04 -9.48 4.45
N TYR A 89 -12.30 -9.06 5.47
CA TYR A 89 -11.13 -8.19 5.30
C TYR A 89 -10.01 -8.87 4.52
N ILE A 90 -9.76 -10.15 4.81
CA ILE A 90 -8.79 -10.96 4.06
C ILE A 90 -9.22 -11.08 2.59
N ARG A 91 -10.50 -11.39 2.33
CA ARG A 91 -11.04 -11.46 0.97
C ARG A 91 -10.89 -10.14 0.21
N HIS A 92 -11.18 -9.02 0.88
CA HIS A 92 -11.02 -7.69 0.30
C HIS A 92 -9.56 -7.41 -0.06
N THR A 93 -8.64 -7.67 0.86
CA THR A 93 -7.20 -7.47 0.65
C THR A 93 -6.68 -8.32 -0.51
N ASN A 94 -7.06 -9.60 -0.57
CA ASN A 94 -6.70 -10.48 -1.69
C ASN A 94 -7.23 -9.95 -3.02
N SER A 95 -8.48 -9.48 -3.07
CA SER A 95 -9.04 -8.89 -4.30
C SER A 95 -8.28 -7.65 -4.77
N ILE A 96 -7.75 -6.84 -3.85
CA ILE A 96 -6.90 -5.69 -4.21
C ILE A 96 -5.55 -6.17 -4.78
N ILE A 97 -4.94 -7.18 -4.16
CA ILE A 97 -3.68 -7.78 -4.64
C ILE A 97 -3.87 -8.38 -6.04
N ASP A 98 -4.94 -9.16 -6.25
CA ASP A 98 -5.22 -9.80 -7.54
C ASP A 98 -5.42 -8.78 -8.66
N LYS A 99 -6.11 -7.67 -8.37
CA LYS A 99 -6.29 -6.57 -9.32
C LYS A 99 -4.98 -5.89 -9.68
N ALA A 100 -4.15 -5.59 -8.69
CA ALA A 100 -2.84 -4.98 -8.92
C ALA A 100 -1.96 -5.89 -9.77
N TRP A 101 -1.96 -7.19 -9.48
CA TRP A 101 -1.22 -8.19 -10.25
C TRP A 101 -1.70 -8.28 -11.70
N ALA A 102 -3.01 -8.31 -11.92
CA ALA A 102 -3.58 -8.33 -13.27
C ALA A 102 -3.21 -7.07 -14.10
N GLN A 103 -3.11 -5.90 -13.45
CA GLN A 103 -2.67 -4.67 -14.12
C GLN A 103 -1.18 -4.72 -14.50
N GLU A 104 -0.32 -5.27 -13.64
CA GLU A 104 1.10 -5.44 -13.96
C GLU A 104 1.33 -6.42 -15.12
N GLN A 105 0.54 -7.49 -15.21
CA GLN A 105 0.64 -8.46 -16.31
C GLN A 105 0.28 -7.89 -17.69
N LEU A 106 -0.41 -6.75 -17.76
CA LEU A 106 -0.81 -6.09 -19.00
C LEU A 106 0.25 -5.11 -19.54
N ILE A 107 1.36 -4.93 -18.84
CA ILE A 107 2.46 -4.06 -19.26
C ILE A 107 3.67 -4.96 -19.52
N ASP A 108 3.72 -5.58 -20.71
CA ASP A 108 4.98 -6.17 -21.17
C ASP A 108 5.89 -5.05 -21.71
N ALA A 109 7.21 -5.21 -21.57
CA ALA A 109 8.17 -4.29 -22.16
C ALA A 109 8.04 -4.21 -23.69
N SER A 110 7.39 -5.21 -24.31
CA SER A 110 7.03 -5.22 -25.73
C SER A 110 5.84 -4.31 -26.09
N ASP A 111 5.02 -3.91 -25.11
CA ASP A 111 3.86 -3.01 -25.31
C ASP A 111 4.23 -1.52 -25.18
N ILE A 112 5.46 -1.21 -24.76
CA ILE A 112 5.97 0.16 -24.64
C ILE A 112 6.49 0.59 -26.00
N LEU A 113 5.74 1.45 -26.70
CA LEU A 113 6.19 2.04 -27.96
C LEU A 113 7.49 2.82 -27.75
N PRO A 114 8.46 2.73 -28.69
CA PRO A 114 9.71 3.47 -28.59
C PRO A 114 9.42 4.98 -28.58
N VAL A 115 10.03 5.69 -27.65
CA VAL A 115 10.04 7.16 -27.67
C VAL A 115 10.96 7.59 -28.82
N ILE A 116 10.35 8.01 -29.92
CA ILE A 116 11.06 8.58 -31.06
C ILE A 116 11.23 10.08 -30.78
N ILE A 117 12.46 10.49 -30.46
CA ILE A 117 12.83 11.91 -30.41
C ILE A 117 13.39 12.25 -31.78
N ASP A 118 12.59 12.92 -32.61
CA ASP A 118 13.08 13.47 -33.87
C ASP A 118 13.86 14.75 -33.57
N THR A 119 15.16 14.74 -33.88
CA THR A 119 16.04 15.91 -33.68
C THR A 119 16.14 16.78 -34.93
N ASN A 120 15.43 16.45 -36.01
CA ASN A 120 15.43 17.21 -37.25
C ASN A 120 14.24 18.16 -37.37
N ASP A 121 13.26 18.10 -36.47
CA ASP A 121 12.19 19.10 -36.44
C ASP A 121 12.70 20.34 -35.70
N SER A 122 12.98 21.38 -36.47
CA SER A 122 13.19 22.72 -35.95
C SER A 122 11.81 23.24 -35.52
N ASP A 123 11.45 23.02 -34.25
CA ASP A 123 10.24 23.60 -33.65
C ASP A 123 10.16 25.10 -33.97
N SER A 124 9.26 25.46 -34.88
CA SER A 124 8.74 26.82 -35.02
C SER A 124 7.25 26.80 -34.69
N ASP A 125 6.93 26.46 -33.45
CA ASP A 125 5.61 26.74 -32.92
C ASP A 125 5.61 28.19 -32.40
N GLU A 126 5.07 29.10 -33.21
CA GLU A 126 4.70 30.44 -32.77
C GLU A 126 3.63 30.34 -31.67
N ASP A 127 4.01 30.68 -30.44
CA ASP A 127 3.08 30.83 -29.31
C ASP A 127 2.03 31.91 -29.61
N ASN A 128 0.85 31.50 -30.06
CA ASN A 128 -0.28 32.41 -30.18
C ASN A 128 -0.97 32.58 -28.81
N TYR A 129 -0.47 33.55 -28.03
CA TYR A 129 -1.13 34.01 -26.80
C TYR A 129 -2.47 34.67 -27.15
N LEU A 130 -3.56 33.90 -27.07
CA LEU A 130 -4.90 34.49 -27.01
C LEU A 130 -5.04 35.24 -25.68
N THR A 131 -4.92 36.56 -25.79
CA THR A 131 -5.34 37.52 -24.77
C THR A 131 -6.82 37.80 -24.99
N GLU A 132 -7.69 37.13 -24.24
CA GLU A 132 -9.06 37.62 -24.07
C GLU A 132 -9.05 38.71 -23.00
N GLY A 133 -9.14 39.95 -23.49
CA GLY A 133 -9.32 41.15 -22.71
C GLY A 133 -10.68 41.19 -22.03
N GLU A 134 -10.69 41.89 -20.90
CA GLU A 134 -11.87 42.37 -20.22
C GLU A 134 -12.82 43.10 -21.19
N GLU A 135 -14.13 42.85 -21.07
CA GLU A 135 -15.11 43.91 -21.27
C GLU A 135 -16.21 43.81 -20.22
N SER A 136 -16.22 44.82 -19.37
CA SER A 136 -17.26 45.21 -18.45
C SER A 136 -18.54 45.63 -19.16
N VAL A 137 -19.69 45.16 -18.67
CA VAL A 137 -20.88 46.00 -18.37
C VAL A 137 -21.54 45.47 -17.10
#